data_AF-B1YBG6-F1
#
_entry.id   AF-B1YBG6-F1
#
_cell.length_a   1.000
_cell.length_b   1.000
_cell.length_c   1.000
_cell.angle_alpha   90.00
_cell.angle_beta   90.00
_cell.angle_gamma   90.00
#
_symmetry.space_group_name_H-M   'P 1'
#
loop_
_entity.id
_entity.type
_entity.pdbx_description
1 polymer ?
#
loop_
_entity_poly.entity_id
_entity_poly.type
_entity_poly.pdbx_seq_one_letter_code
_entity_poly.pdbx_strand_id
1 'polypeptide(L)' 'MDTVEVPGCPEGSLKAVAYIKEKQPAEVAIKTPDEGCVNVLRLILPLFGYIVVDVYREGDLHVVKAKRAKS' A
#
# COMPACT_ATOMS: atom_id res chain seq x y z
N MET A 1 -7.50 -4.03 10.38
CA MET A 1 -6.52 -3.32 9.55
C MET A 1 -5.40 -4.27 9.27
N ASP A 2 -5.22 -4.65 8.01
CA ASP A 2 -4.23 -5.62 7.60
C ASP A 2 -2.89 -4.92 7.35
N THR A 3 -1.79 -5.62 7.59
CA THR A 3 -0.43 -5.09 7.35
C THR A 3 0.29 -6.01 6.39
N VAL A 4 0.89 -5.42 5.36
CA VAL A 4 1.69 -6.12 4.34
C VAL A 4 3.03 -5.43 4.19
N GLU A 5 4.10 -6.20 4.31
CA GLU A 5 5.45 -5.74 4.04
C GLU A 5 5.85 -6.13 2.62
N VAL A 6 6.36 -5.16 1.87
CA VAL A 6 6.76 -5.34 0.48
C VAL A 6 8.17 -4.81 0.27
N PRO A 7 8.95 -5.40 -0.66
CA PRO A 7 10.25 -4.87 -1.05
C PRO A 7 10.10 -3.53 -1.77
N GLY A 8 11.21 -3.02 -2.33
CA GLY A 8 11.16 -1.88 -3.23
C GLY A 8 10.35 -2.14 -4.51
N CYS A 9 10.03 -1.07 -5.22
CA CYS A 9 9.30 -1.17 -6.48
C CYS A 9 10.26 -1.50 -7.63
N PRO A 10 9.81 -2.21 -8.69
CA PRO A 10 8.40 -2.49 -9.04
C PRO A 10 7.78 -3.71 -8.33
N GLU A 11 8.58 -4.64 -7.82
CA GLU A 11 8.08 -5.88 -7.20
C GLU A 11 7.16 -5.60 -6.01
N GLY A 12 7.48 -4.60 -5.20
CA GLY A 12 6.68 -4.23 -4.04
C GLY A 12 5.27 -3.78 -4.40
N SER A 13 5.13 -2.96 -5.45
CA SER A 13 3.82 -2.55 -5.95
C SER A 13 2.98 -3.72 -6.47
N LEU A 14 3.58 -4.69 -7.16
CA LEU A 14 2.88 -5.86 -7.67
C LEU A 14 2.36 -6.75 -6.53
N LYS A 15 3.18 -6.98 -5.50
CA LYS A 15 2.77 -7.73 -4.30
C LYS A 15 1.64 -7.05 -3.54
N ALA A 16 1.73 -5.73 -3.35
CA ALA A 16 0.67 -4.94 -2.73
C ALA A 16 -0.65 -5.06 -3.49
N VAL A 17 -0.62 -4.93 -4.83
CA VAL A 17 -1.79 -5.05 -5.69
C VAL A 17 -2.37 -6.47 -5.65
N ALA A 18 -1.53 -7.50 -5.74
CA ALA A 18 -1.98 -8.89 -5.65
C ALA A 18 -2.71 -9.15 -4.33
N TYR A 19 -2.14 -8.67 -3.22
CA TYR A 19 -2.72 -8.81 -1.90
C TYR A 19 -4.11 -8.14 -1.79
N ILE A 20 -4.24 -6.87 -2.21
CA ILE A 20 -5.53 -6.17 -2.12
C ILE A 20 -6.58 -6.75 -3.07
N LYS A 21 -6.18 -7.33 -4.21
CA LYS A 21 -7.11 -8.02 -5.13
C LYS A 21 -7.61 -9.34 -4.56
N GLU A 22 -6.75 -10.08 -3.89
CA GLU A 22 -7.09 -11.39 -3.31
C GLU A 22 -7.92 -11.23 -2.02
N LYS A 23 -7.45 -10.39 -1.09
CA LYS A 23 -8.05 -10.28 0.25
C LYS A 23 -9.12 -9.21 0.37
N GLN A 24 -9.06 -8.18 -0.49
CA GLN A 24 -9.95 -7.02 -0.46
C GLN A 24 -10.20 -6.44 0.95
N PRO A 25 -9.15 -6.20 1.76
CA PRO A 25 -9.31 -5.70 3.13
C PRO A 25 -10.02 -4.33 3.15
N ALA A 26 -10.77 -4.06 4.20
CA ALA A 26 -11.37 -2.74 4.38
C ALA A 26 -10.32 -1.63 4.57
N GLU A 27 -9.21 -1.98 5.24
CA GLU A 27 -8.07 -1.10 5.52
C GLU A 27 -6.76 -1.90 5.46
N VAL A 28 -5.73 -1.32 4.83
CA VAL A 28 -4.41 -1.93 4.66
C VAL A 28 -3.29 -0.93 4.96
N ALA A 29 -2.25 -1.37 5.67
CA ALA A 29 -0.95 -0.70 5.78
C ALA A 29 0.07 -1.46 4.93
N ILE A 30 0.64 -0.78 3.94
CA ILE A 30 1.72 -1.32 3.11
C ILE A 30 3.03 -0.71 3.60
N LYS A 31 3.95 -1.54 4.08
CA LYS A 31 5.28 -1.12 4.55
C LYS A 31 6.33 -1.43 3.51
N THR A 32 7.21 -0.48 3.21
CA THR A 32 8.31 -0.66 2.25
C THR A 32 9.53 0.15 2.69
N PRO A 33 10.76 -0.35 2.53
CA PRO A 33 11.98 0.42 2.79
C PRO A 33 12.26 1.47 1.70
N ASP A 34 11.51 1.45 0.59
CA ASP A 34 11.77 2.26 -0.60
C ASP A 34 10.78 3.42 -0.73
N GLU A 35 11.29 4.65 -0.60
CA GLU A 35 10.52 5.88 -0.77
C GLU A 35 9.97 6.03 -2.20
N GLY A 36 10.70 5.56 -3.22
CA GLY A 36 10.21 5.53 -4.59
C GLY A 36 8.97 4.67 -4.72
N CYS A 37 8.91 3.55 -3.99
CA CYS A 37 7.77 2.66 -3.99
C CYS A 37 6.53 3.29 -3.33
N VAL A 38 6.71 4.16 -2.33
CA VAL A 38 5.61 4.96 -1.75
C VAL A 38 4.90 5.80 -2.82
N ASN A 39 5.67 6.44 -3.70
CA ASN A 39 5.10 7.28 -4.76
C ASN A 39 4.31 6.44 -5.78
N VAL A 40 4.81 5.25 -6.13
CA VAL A 40 4.09 4.30 -6.99
C VAL A 40 2.80 3.83 -6.32
N LEU A 41 2.85 3.45 -5.03
CA LEU A 41 1.68 3.01 -4.26
C LEU A 41 0.60 4.09 -4.21
N ARG A 42 0.98 5.36 -4.01
CA ARG A 42 0.04 6.49 -4.04
C ARG A 42 -0.70 6.65 -5.37
N LEU A 43 -0.06 6.29 -6.48
CA LEU A 43 -0.66 6.37 -7.81
C LEU A 43 -1.55 5.16 -8.13
N ILE A 44 -1.11 3.94 -7.77
CA ILE A 44 -1.82 2.72 -8.18
C ILE A 44 -2.99 2.38 -7.25
N LEU A 45 -2.89 2.61 -5.93
CA LEU A 45 -3.92 2.19 -4.98
C LEU A 45 -5.32 2.78 -5.32
N PRO A 46 -5.44 4.06 -5.71
CA PRO A 46 -6.71 4.61 -6.19
C PRO A 46 -7.31 3.88 -7.40
N LEU A 47 -6.47 3.39 -8.32
CA LEU A 47 -6.92 2.63 -9.49
C LEU A 47 -7.57 1.29 -9.12
N PHE A 48 -7.25 0.76 -7.93
CA PHE A 48 -7.84 -0.46 -7.37
C PHE A 48 -8.93 -0.18 -6.34
N GLY A 49 -9.45 1.04 -6.28
CA GLY A 49 -10.53 1.41 -5.36
C GLY A 49 -10.08 1.57 -3.91
N TYR A 50 -8.82 1.94 -3.67
CA TYR A 50 -8.31 2.27 -2.34
C TYR A 50 -7.91 3.73 -2.24
N ILE A 51 -8.31 4.39 -1.16
CA ILE A 51 -7.98 5.77 -0.85
C ILE A 51 -6.83 5.76 0.16
N VAL A 52 -5.69 6.36 -0.20
CA VAL A 52 -4.59 6.58 0.74
C VAL A 52 -5.04 7.59 1.79
N VAL A 53 -5.00 7.20 3.06
CA VAL A 53 -5.45 8.03 4.18
C VAL A 53 -4.30 8.62 4.97
N ASP A 54 -3.14 7.97 4.97
CA ASP A 54 -1.99 8.40 5.75
C ASP A 54 -0.71 7.78 5.17
N VAL A 55 0.40 8.51 5.29
CA VAL A 55 1.74 8.02 4.94
C VAL A 55 2.74 8.55 5.95
N TYR A 56 3.45 7.64 6.61
CA TYR A 56 4.40 7.96 7.67
C TYR A 56 5.60 7.02 7.65
N ARG A 57 6.59 7.28 8.50
CA ARG A 57 7.75 6.40 8.70
C ARG A 57 7.63 5.64 10.02
N GLU A 58 8.02 4.39 10.00
CA GLU A 58 8.10 3.50 11.16
C GLU A 58 9.48 2.82 11.16
N GLY A 59 10.42 3.38 11.92
CA GLY A 59 11.83 2.98 11.83
C GLY A 59 12.41 3.27 10.44
N ASP A 60 13.02 2.26 9.83
CA ASP A 60 13.60 2.32 8.48
C ASP A 60 12.56 2.08 7.36
N LEU A 61 11.29 1.88 7.70
CA LEU A 61 10.23 1.60 6.74
C LEU A 61 9.32 2.81 6.52
N HIS A 62 8.87 2.96 5.29
CA HIS A 62 7.77 3.83 4.91
C HIS A 62 6.46 3.06 4.92
N VAL A 63 5.42 3.63 5.53
CA VAL A 63 4.11 3.01 5.67
C VAL A 63 3.08 3.81 4.89
N VAL A 64 2.35 3.14 4.00
CA VAL A 64 1.22 3.70 3.25
C VAL A 64 -0.06 3.06 3.77
N LYS A 65 -0.87 3.83 4.50
CA LYS A 65 -2.20 3.40 4.92
C LYS A 65 -3.22 3.75 3.86
N ALA A 66 -4.01 2.77 3.45
CA ALA A 66 -5.10 2.96 2.54
C ALA A 66 -6.36 2.24 3.01
N LYS A 67 -7.52 2.84 2.75
CA LYS A 67 -8.84 2.25 3.01
C LYS A 67 -9.54 1.97 1.70
N ARG A 68 -10.31 0.89 1.64
CA ARG A 68 -11.16 0.63 0.48
C ARG A 68 -12.18 1.75 0.35
N ALA A 69 -12.32 2.32 -0.84
CA ALA A 69 -13.39 3.25 -1.15
C ALA A 69 -14.73 2.53 -0.91
N LYS A 70 -15.62 3.14 -0.12
CA LYS A 70 -17.00 2.66 -0.04
C LYS A 70 -17.63 2.93 -1.40
N SER A 71 -17.98 1.84 -2.09
CA SER A 71 -18.79 1.91 -3.30
C SER A 71 -20.24 2.17 -2.96
#